data_AF-A0A2V6AGL7-F1
#
_entry.id   AF-A0A2V6AGL7-F1
#
_cell.length_a   1.000
_cell.length_b   1.000
_cell.length_c   1.000
_cell.angle_alpha   90.00
_cell.angle_beta   90.00
_cell.angle_gamma   90.00
#
_symmetry.space_group_name_H-M   'P 1'
#
loop_
_entity.id
_entity.type
_entity.pdbx_description
1 polymer ?
#
loop_
_entity_poly.entity_id
_entity_poly.type
_entity_poly.pdbx_seq_one_letter_code
_entity_poly.pdbx_strand_id
1 'polypeptide(L)'
;MALVKPLEWWSGWADFFGVTAVILAGILALVTLLGWTFSWKAGRLKDDALTRYQAEAKESIAEANKAASIANQQAAAANLELAWLQAKMLPRRLTKAQQERLASGVSSLAQQLASVWYGAGDKESENFSWEIASALNAAGWRVFSPASTATLAQSGKPFGTIPRLQTGVVVSSNKDEPSMKAADALVRELSALGFDARKAANIGNGPEPVVVVTVQARPEGGQGELKLNAGRK
;
A
#
# COMPACT_ATOMS: atom_id res chain seq x y z
N MET A 1 -38.31 34.10 114.44
CA MET A 1 -36.96 33.69 113.97
C MET A 1 -37.01 32.19 113.70
N ALA A 2 -36.90 31.78 112.43
CA ALA A 2 -36.55 30.44 111.92
C ALA A 2 -36.95 30.40 110.43
N LEU A 3 -36.18 31.02 109.54
CA LEU A 3 -35.10 30.39 108.73
C LEU A 3 -35.61 29.24 107.84
N VAL A 4 -35.74 29.62 106.57
CA VAL A 4 -36.04 28.84 105.36
C VAL A 4 -35.12 27.62 105.24
N LYS A 5 -35.67 26.44 104.98
CA LYS A 5 -34.93 25.32 104.37
C LYS A 5 -35.05 25.43 102.84
N PRO A 6 -33.95 25.55 102.08
CA PRO A 6 -34.00 25.66 100.64
C PRO A 6 -34.36 24.32 99.99
N LEU A 7 -35.04 24.43 98.85
CA LEU A 7 -35.57 23.36 98.01
C LEU A 7 -34.56 22.24 97.70
N GLU A 8 -34.80 21.03 98.22
CA GLU A 8 -34.15 19.79 97.75
C GLU A 8 -34.87 19.15 96.54
N TRP A 9 -35.95 19.75 96.02
CA TRP A 9 -36.63 19.33 94.78
C TRP A 9 -35.64 19.13 93.62
N TRP A 10 -34.64 20.00 93.51
CA TRP A 10 -33.79 20.12 92.33
C TRP A 10 -32.79 18.97 92.18
N SER A 11 -32.45 18.25 93.26
CA SER A 11 -31.52 17.11 93.19
C SER A 11 -32.12 15.92 92.43
N GLY A 12 -33.40 15.63 92.63
CA GLY A 12 -34.09 14.55 91.91
C GLY A 12 -34.24 14.82 90.40
N TRP A 13 -34.39 16.09 90.01
CA TRP A 13 -34.39 16.48 88.59
C TRP A 13 -32.98 16.41 87.99
N ALA A 14 -31.95 16.79 88.73
CA ALA A 14 -30.56 16.66 88.29
C ALA A 14 -30.17 15.20 88.06
N ASP A 15 -30.59 14.28 88.93
CA ASP A 15 -30.37 12.84 88.74
C ASP A 15 -31.14 12.29 87.53
N PHE A 16 -32.39 12.71 87.32
CA PHE A 16 -33.19 12.31 86.16
C PHE A 16 -32.59 12.80 84.83
N PHE A 17 -32.16 14.07 84.76
CA PHE A 17 -31.48 14.62 83.58
C PHE A 17 -30.09 14.00 83.37
N GLY A 18 -29.38 13.66 84.45
CA GLY A 18 -28.13 12.93 84.38
C GLY A 18 -28.28 11.54 83.76
N VAL A 19 -29.26 10.76 84.23
CA VAL A 19 -29.54 9.41 83.68
C VAL A 19 -29.99 9.47 82.22
N THR A 20 -30.88 10.40 81.86
CA THR A 20 -31.33 10.56 80.46
C THR A 20 -30.21 11.03 79.54
N ALA A 21 -29.32 11.93 79.98
CA ALA A 21 -28.16 12.35 79.20
C ALA A 21 -27.18 11.19 78.92
N VAL A 22 -26.95 10.30 79.92
CA VAL A 22 -26.11 9.10 79.74
C VAL A 22 -26.74 8.12 78.75
N ILE A 23 -28.06 7.90 78.82
CA ILE A 23 -28.78 7.03 77.87
C ILE A 23 -28.70 7.60 76.45
N LEU A 24 -28.94 8.91 76.28
CA LEU A 24 -28.86 9.58 74.97
C LEU A 24 -27.43 9.55 74.41
N ALA A 25 -26.42 9.80 75.25
CA ALA A 25 -25.02 9.70 74.84
C ALA A 25 -24.64 8.26 74.44
N GLY A 26 -25.15 7.26 75.17
CA GLY A 26 -24.98 5.84 74.84
C GLY A 26 -25.60 5.47 73.49
N ILE A 27 -26.83 5.93 73.22
CA ILE A 27 -27.50 5.73 71.93
C ILE A 27 -26.73 6.43 70.81
N LEU A 28 -26.29 7.67 71.01
CA LEU A 28 -25.53 8.43 70.02
C LEU A 28 -24.22 7.74 69.68
N ALA A 29 -23.48 7.26 70.69
CA ALA A 29 -22.26 6.48 70.53
C ALA A 29 -22.49 5.15 69.78
N LEU A 30 -23.63 4.50 70.02
CA LEU A 30 -23.99 3.27 69.33
C LEU A 30 -24.32 3.53 67.85
N VAL A 31 -25.05 4.61 67.54
CA VAL A 31 -25.37 5.02 66.17
C VAL A 31 -24.12 5.41 65.38
N THR A 32 -23.18 6.14 65.99
CA THR A 32 -21.92 6.50 65.33
C THR A 32 -21.04 5.28 65.07
N LEU A 33 -21.00 4.32 66.01
CA LEU A 33 -20.25 3.07 65.85
C LEU A 33 -20.87 2.15 64.79
N LEU A 34 -22.20 2.06 64.73
CA LEU A 34 -22.92 1.35 63.66
C LEU A 34 -22.69 2.04 62.29
N GLY A 35 -22.74 3.37 62.24
CA GLY A 35 -22.45 4.12 61.02
C GLY A 35 -21.02 3.89 60.52
N TRP A 36 -20.03 3.88 61.43
CA TRP A 36 -18.63 3.63 61.10
C TRP A 36 -18.39 2.20 60.57
N THR A 37 -18.97 1.19 61.22
CA THR A 37 -18.85 -0.21 60.79
C THR A 37 -19.53 -0.47 59.45
N PHE A 38 -20.71 0.13 59.21
CA PHE A 38 -21.40 0.05 57.94
C PHE A 38 -20.64 0.78 56.83
N SER A 39 -20.13 1.99 57.10
CA SER A 39 -19.32 2.76 56.16
C SER A 39 -18.06 2.02 55.74
N TRP A 40 -17.38 1.37 56.70
CA TRP A 40 -16.17 0.59 56.43
C TRP A 40 -16.47 -0.66 55.58
N LYS A 41 -17.56 -1.37 55.89
CA LYS A 41 -17.99 -2.54 55.11
C LYS A 41 -18.44 -2.15 53.70
N ALA A 42 -19.17 -1.05 53.56
CA ALA A 42 -19.60 -0.52 52.27
C ALA A 42 -18.42 -0.01 51.42
N GLY A 43 -17.42 0.62 52.04
CA GLY A 43 -16.17 1.02 51.39
C GLY A 43 -15.44 -0.18 50.78
N ARG A 44 -15.20 -1.23 51.57
CA ARG A 44 -14.52 -2.46 51.11
C ARG A 44 -15.24 -3.14 49.95
N LEU A 45 -16.57 -3.24 49.99
CA LEU A 45 -17.33 -3.85 48.89
C LEU A 45 -17.23 -3.04 47.58
N LYS A 46 -17.18 -1.71 47.69
CA LYS A 46 -16.97 -0.83 46.52
C LYS A 46 -15.55 -0.93 45.98
N ASP A 47 -14.55 -0.96 46.85
CA ASP A 47 -13.15 -1.11 46.45
C ASP A 47 -12.90 -2.48 45.79
N ASP A 48 -13.48 -3.56 46.32
CA ASP A 48 -13.43 -4.90 45.74
C ASP A 48 -14.14 -4.97 44.38
N ALA A 49 -15.31 -4.32 44.25
CA ALA A 49 -16.00 -4.24 42.96
C ALA A 49 -15.19 -3.42 41.95
N LEU A 50 -14.67 -2.27 42.36
CA LEU A 50 -13.89 -1.38 41.50
C LEU A 50 -12.60 -2.04 41.03
N THR A 51 -11.90 -2.76 41.91
CA THR A 51 -10.69 -3.49 41.55
C THR A 51 -10.97 -4.62 40.56
N ARG A 52 -12.08 -5.35 40.71
CA ARG A 52 -12.52 -6.35 39.72
C ARG A 52 -12.85 -5.72 38.37
N TYR A 53 -13.64 -4.65 38.35
CA TYR A 53 -13.96 -3.92 37.11
C TYR A 53 -12.71 -3.37 36.44
N GLN A 54 -11.75 -2.85 37.21
CA GLN A 54 -10.48 -2.37 36.66
C GLN A 54 -9.63 -3.52 36.10
N ALA A 55 -9.63 -4.69 36.74
CA ALA A 55 -8.92 -5.87 36.25
C ALA A 55 -9.55 -6.37 34.94
N GLU A 56 -10.87 -6.54 34.90
CA GLU A 56 -11.62 -6.98 33.71
C GLU A 56 -11.50 -5.97 32.56
N ALA A 57 -11.63 -4.67 32.85
CA ALA A 57 -11.43 -3.62 31.85
C ALA A 57 -9.99 -3.62 31.31
N LYS A 58 -8.98 -3.82 32.16
CA LYS A 58 -7.58 -3.92 31.72
C LYS A 58 -7.37 -5.15 30.83
N GLU A 59 -7.99 -6.28 31.16
CA GLU A 59 -7.93 -7.50 30.36
C GLU A 59 -8.59 -7.28 28.99
N SER A 60 -9.82 -6.75 28.97
CA SER A 60 -10.53 -6.44 27.72
C SER A 60 -9.78 -5.43 26.84
N ILE A 61 -9.18 -4.39 27.44
CA ILE A 61 -8.33 -3.43 26.72
C ILE A 61 -7.07 -4.12 26.17
N ALA A 62 -6.44 -5.02 26.94
CA ALA A 62 -5.27 -5.75 26.49
C ALA A 62 -5.61 -6.69 25.31
N GLU A 63 -6.74 -7.38 25.37
CA GLU A 63 -7.25 -8.23 24.28
C GLU A 63 -7.59 -7.41 23.04
N ALA A 64 -8.31 -6.30 23.20
CA ALA A 64 -8.65 -5.40 22.11
C ALA A 64 -7.39 -4.81 21.45
N ASN A 65 -6.39 -4.42 22.25
CA ASN A 65 -5.11 -3.93 21.74
C ASN A 65 -4.33 -5.02 20.99
N LYS A 66 -4.36 -6.28 21.47
CA LYS A 66 -3.74 -7.41 20.79
C LYS A 66 -4.42 -7.69 19.45
N ALA A 67 -5.76 -7.73 19.44
CA ALA A 67 -6.53 -7.92 18.21
C ALA A 67 -6.28 -6.78 17.21
N ALA A 68 -6.27 -5.53 17.67
CA ALA A 68 -5.96 -4.37 16.85
C ALA A 68 -4.52 -4.43 16.29
N SER A 69 -3.54 -4.86 17.09
CA SER A 69 -2.16 -5.02 16.63
C SER A 69 -2.05 -6.09 15.53
N ILE A 70 -2.72 -7.23 15.69
CA ILE A 70 -2.72 -8.30 14.67
C ILE A 70 -3.42 -7.81 13.40
N ALA A 71 -4.58 -7.16 13.52
CA ALA A 71 -5.31 -6.60 12.39
C ALA A 71 -4.47 -5.56 11.64
N ASN A 72 -3.75 -4.69 12.36
CA ASN A 72 -2.85 -3.70 11.76
C ASN A 72 -1.69 -4.35 11.02
N GLN A 73 -1.11 -5.43 11.55
CA GLN A 73 -0.05 -6.17 10.86
C GLN A 73 -0.57 -6.83 9.58
N GLN A 74 -1.74 -7.46 9.63
CA GLN A 74 -2.37 -8.05 8.45
C GLN A 74 -2.74 -7.01 7.39
N ALA A 75 -3.29 -5.86 7.81
CA ALA A 75 -3.60 -4.75 6.92
C ALA A 75 -2.34 -4.18 6.27
N ALA A 76 -1.24 -4.03 7.02
CA ALA A 76 0.04 -3.58 6.47
C ALA A 76 0.60 -4.56 5.44
N ALA A 77 0.53 -5.87 5.70
CA ALA A 77 0.96 -6.90 4.76
C ALA A 77 0.10 -6.91 3.48
N ALA A 78 -1.23 -6.84 3.62
CA ALA A 78 -2.15 -6.79 2.50
C ALA A 78 -1.97 -5.53 1.65
N ASN A 79 -1.74 -4.38 2.29
CA ASN A 79 -1.46 -3.12 1.58
C ASN A 79 -0.15 -3.18 0.80
N LEU A 80 0.88 -3.83 1.36
CA LEU A 80 2.16 -4.02 0.67
C LEU A 80 2.00 -4.94 -0.55
N GLU A 81 1.25 -6.03 -0.41
CA GLU A 81 0.95 -6.93 -1.53
C GLU A 81 0.12 -6.23 -2.61
N LEU A 82 -0.90 -5.47 -2.22
CA LEU A 82 -1.71 -4.68 -3.14
C LEU A 82 -0.88 -3.64 -3.89
N ALA A 83 0.00 -2.91 -3.21
CA ALA A 83 0.91 -1.96 -3.83
C ALA A 83 1.84 -2.64 -4.84
N TRP A 84 2.34 -3.83 -4.52
CA TRP A 84 3.17 -4.63 -5.42
C TRP A 84 2.40 -5.12 -6.66
N LEU A 85 1.15 -5.57 -6.49
CA LEU A 85 0.27 -5.98 -7.58
C LEU A 85 -0.08 -4.79 -8.49
N GLN A 86 -0.43 -3.65 -7.90
CA GLN A 86 -0.69 -2.42 -8.65
C GLN A 86 0.54 -1.98 -9.44
N ALA A 87 1.74 -2.07 -8.86
CA ALA A 87 2.98 -1.76 -9.56
C ALA A 87 3.21 -2.65 -10.80
N LYS A 88 2.87 -3.95 -10.73
CA LYS A 88 2.92 -4.86 -11.89
C LYS A 88 1.90 -4.49 -12.97
N MET A 89 0.82 -3.81 -12.61
CA MET A 89 -0.24 -3.39 -13.53
C MET A 89 -0.02 -2.01 -14.13
N LEU A 90 1.04 -1.29 -13.75
CA LEU A 90 1.31 0.03 -14.32
C LEU A 90 1.64 -0.05 -15.83
N PRO A 91 1.19 0.95 -16.62
CA PRO A 91 1.61 1.13 -18.01
C PRO A 91 3.14 1.19 -18.14
N ARG A 92 3.71 0.65 -19.24
CA ARG A 92 5.12 0.85 -19.56
C ARG A 92 5.38 2.33 -19.84
N ARG A 93 6.45 2.83 -19.24
CA ARG A 93 6.91 4.20 -19.37
C ARG A 93 8.43 4.22 -19.36
N LEU A 94 9.04 4.98 -20.26
CA LEU A 94 10.43 5.39 -20.17
C LEU A 94 10.50 6.72 -19.43
N THR A 95 11.12 6.73 -18.25
CA THR A 95 11.46 7.98 -17.57
C THR A 95 12.47 8.79 -18.39
N LYS A 96 12.61 10.09 -18.13
CA LYS A 96 13.57 10.94 -18.86
C LYS A 96 15.01 10.42 -18.79
N ALA A 97 15.44 9.99 -17.61
CA ALA A 97 16.76 9.37 -17.43
C ALA A 97 16.91 8.07 -18.25
N GLN A 98 15.85 7.25 -18.36
CA GLN A 98 15.87 6.05 -19.20
C GLN A 98 15.86 6.39 -20.70
N GLN A 99 15.16 7.43 -21.13
CA GLN A 99 15.20 7.93 -22.51
C GLN A 99 16.61 8.41 -22.87
N GLU A 100 17.27 9.16 -21.98
CA GLU A 100 18.65 9.62 -22.17
C GLU A 100 19.64 8.45 -22.22
N ARG A 101 19.47 7.46 -21.34
CA ARG A 101 20.30 6.24 -21.34
C ARG A 101 20.10 5.42 -22.61
N LEU A 102 18.86 5.27 -23.07
CA LEU A 102 18.56 4.62 -24.33
C LEU A 102 19.21 5.37 -25.50
N ALA A 103 19.08 6.70 -25.51
CA ALA A 103 19.63 7.55 -26.56
C ALA A 103 21.16 7.47 -26.63
N SER A 104 21.84 7.53 -25.49
CA SER A 104 23.29 7.41 -25.44
C SER A 104 23.77 6.03 -25.88
N GLY A 105 23.09 4.95 -25.48
CA GLY A 105 23.43 3.58 -25.86
C GLY A 105 23.35 3.30 -27.37
N VAL A 106 22.48 4.01 -28.10
CA VAL A 106 22.29 3.84 -29.55
C VAL A 106 22.84 4.98 -30.41
N SER A 107 23.43 6.01 -29.79
CA SER A 107 23.98 7.20 -30.45
C SER A 107 25.11 6.90 -31.45
N SER A 108 25.92 5.85 -31.19
CA SER A 108 26.98 5.41 -32.10
C SER A 108 26.46 4.92 -33.47
N LEU A 109 25.15 4.70 -33.57
CA LEU A 109 24.45 4.24 -34.77
C LEU A 109 23.51 5.33 -35.33
N ALA A 110 23.85 6.61 -35.10
CA ALA A 110 23.12 7.76 -35.62
C ALA A 110 22.93 7.70 -37.15
N GLN A 111 21.95 8.46 -37.66
CA GLN A 111 21.48 8.49 -39.06
C GLN A 111 20.72 7.24 -39.55
N GLN A 112 20.66 6.17 -38.75
CA GLN A 112 19.80 5.03 -39.03
C GLN A 112 18.33 5.46 -39.11
N LEU A 113 17.60 4.93 -40.08
CA LEU A 113 16.17 5.16 -40.23
C LEU A 113 15.40 4.23 -39.28
N ALA A 114 14.50 4.79 -38.47
CA ALA A 114 13.60 4.05 -37.59
C ALA A 114 12.14 4.32 -37.93
N SER A 115 11.36 3.25 -37.99
CA SER A 115 9.91 3.29 -38.14
C SER A 115 9.28 2.64 -36.92
N VAL A 116 8.47 3.37 -36.16
CA VAL A 116 7.87 2.90 -34.90
C VAL A 116 6.38 2.65 -35.11
N TRP A 117 5.90 1.48 -34.71
CA TRP A 117 4.54 1.03 -34.87
C TRP A 117 3.96 0.52 -33.56
N TYR A 118 2.67 0.72 -33.36
CA TYR A 118 1.93 0.17 -32.23
C TYR A 118 0.61 -0.47 -32.67
N GLY A 119 0.03 -1.32 -31.81
CA GLY A 119 -1.30 -1.89 -32.06
C GLY A 119 -2.41 -0.82 -31.99
N ALA A 120 -3.26 -0.76 -33.00
CA ALA A 120 -4.41 0.15 -33.03
C ALA A 120 -5.35 -0.13 -31.84
N GLY A 121 -5.78 0.93 -31.15
CA GLY A 121 -6.65 0.84 -29.97
C GLY A 121 -5.92 0.63 -28.63
N ASP A 122 -4.60 0.41 -28.64
CA ASP A 122 -3.80 0.32 -27.42
C ASP A 122 -3.10 1.65 -27.10
N LYS A 123 -3.73 2.44 -26.21
CA LYS A 123 -3.22 3.77 -25.81
C LYS A 123 -1.93 3.68 -24.98
N GLU A 124 -1.68 2.56 -24.30
CA GLU A 124 -0.44 2.36 -23.56
C GLU A 124 0.71 2.16 -24.54
N SER A 125 0.55 1.26 -25.50
CA SER A 125 1.54 1.00 -26.55
C SER A 125 1.81 2.23 -27.41
N GLU A 126 0.77 3.03 -27.70
CA GLU A 126 0.92 4.31 -28.41
C GLU A 126 1.87 5.25 -27.66
N ASN A 127 1.59 5.53 -26.38
CA ASN A 127 2.41 6.45 -25.59
C ASN A 127 3.85 5.93 -25.43
N PHE A 128 4.01 4.63 -25.17
CA PHE A 128 5.33 4.02 -25.04
C PHE A 128 6.13 4.08 -26.36
N SER A 129 5.45 3.95 -27.51
CA SER A 129 6.05 4.14 -28.83
C SER A 129 6.56 5.57 -29.04
N TRP A 130 5.82 6.58 -28.59
CA TRP A 130 6.25 7.97 -28.63
C TRP A 130 7.49 8.22 -27.77
N GLU A 131 7.58 7.60 -26.60
CA GLU A 131 8.75 7.71 -25.74
C GLU A 131 9.99 7.06 -26.35
N ILE A 132 9.84 5.88 -26.98
CA ILE A 132 10.92 5.23 -27.73
C ILE A 132 11.35 6.10 -28.92
N ALA A 133 10.39 6.59 -29.72
CA ALA A 133 10.67 7.44 -30.87
C ALA A 133 11.40 8.72 -30.45
N SER A 134 11.00 9.34 -29.35
CA SER A 134 11.66 10.53 -28.79
C SER A 134 13.10 10.23 -28.39
N ALA A 135 13.37 9.09 -27.75
CA ALA A 135 14.72 8.70 -27.35
C ALA A 135 15.62 8.41 -28.57
N LEU A 136 15.09 7.71 -29.58
CA LEU A 136 15.81 7.45 -30.83
C LEU A 136 16.13 8.75 -31.58
N ASN A 137 15.18 9.68 -31.64
CA ASN A 137 15.39 10.98 -32.27
C ASN A 137 16.47 11.80 -31.52
N ALA A 138 16.47 11.76 -30.18
CA ALA A 138 17.51 12.37 -29.36
C ALA A 138 18.91 11.73 -29.57
N ALA A 139 18.96 10.46 -29.98
CA ALA A 139 20.19 9.77 -30.36
C ALA A 139 20.71 10.12 -31.76
N GLY A 140 20.02 11.00 -32.50
CA GLY A 140 20.38 11.39 -33.87
C GLY A 140 19.94 10.41 -34.95
N TRP A 141 19.00 9.51 -34.65
CA TRP A 141 18.37 8.66 -35.65
C TRP A 141 17.32 9.44 -36.44
N ARG A 142 17.05 9.02 -37.67
CA ARG A 142 15.95 9.57 -38.48
C ARG A 142 14.70 8.77 -38.14
N VAL A 143 13.77 9.36 -37.39
CA VAL A 143 12.61 8.63 -36.86
C VAL A 143 11.33 9.10 -37.52
N PHE A 144 10.55 8.19 -38.11
CA PHE A 144 9.20 8.50 -38.52
C PHE A 144 8.27 8.63 -37.31
N SER A 145 7.25 9.49 -37.41
CA SER A 145 6.23 9.59 -36.36
C SER A 145 5.57 8.22 -36.13
N PRO A 146 5.40 7.78 -34.87
CA PRO A 146 4.78 6.50 -34.58
C PRO A 146 3.40 6.35 -35.24
N ALA A 147 3.15 5.20 -35.86
CA ALA A 147 1.90 4.91 -36.55
C ALA A 147 1.21 3.65 -35.99
N SER A 148 -0.11 3.59 -36.08
CA SER A 148 -0.89 2.44 -35.62
C SER A 148 -0.99 1.36 -36.70
N THR A 149 -0.96 0.10 -36.29
CA THR A 149 -1.25 -1.07 -37.13
C THR A 149 -2.44 -1.84 -36.60
N ALA A 150 -3.34 -2.25 -37.47
CA ALA A 150 -4.44 -3.15 -37.13
C ALA A 150 -4.10 -4.55 -37.65
N THR A 151 -3.95 -5.52 -36.74
CA THR A 151 -3.81 -6.93 -37.12
C THR A 151 -5.19 -7.56 -37.15
N LEU A 152 -5.63 -8.01 -38.32
CA LEU A 152 -6.90 -8.71 -38.48
C LEU A 152 -6.66 -10.22 -38.41
N ALA A 153 -7.27 -10.89 -37.43
CA ALA A 153 -7.26 -12.34 -37.37
C ALA A 153 -8.20 -12.92 -38.44
N GLN A 154 -7.75 -13.97 -39.13
CA GLN A 154 -8.59 -14.67 -40.10
C GLN A 154 -9.73 -15.40 -39.37
N SER A 155 -10.98 -15.06 -39.69
CA SER A 155 -12.16 -15.75 -39.17
C SER A 155 -12.30 -17.17 -39.73
N GLY A 156 -13.04 -18.04 -39.03
CA GLY A 156 -13.34 -19.40 -39.46
C GLY A 156 -12.25 -20.45 -39.17
N LYS A 157 -11.20 -20.07 -38.44
CA LYS A 157 -10.15 -20.99 -37.97
C LYS A 157 -10.58 -21.69 -36.67
N PRO A 158 -10.30 -22.99 -36.48
CA PRO A 158 -10.58 -23.68 -35.21
C PRO A 158 -9.91 -22.99 -34.01
N PHE A 159 -10.55 -23.04 -32.85
CA PHE A 159 -10.00 -22.48 -31.62
C PHE A 159 -8.59 -23.06 -31.34
N GLY A 160 -7.66 -22.20 -30.93
CA GLY A 160 -6.27 -22.58 -30.65
C GLY A 160 -5.33 -22.63 -31.86
N THR A 161 -5.84 -22.49 -33.09
CA THR A 161 -4.99 -22.48 -34.31
C THR A 161 -4.47 -21.09 -34.67
N ILE A 162 -5.09 -20.03 -34.14
CA ILE A 162 -4.61 -18.66 -34.29
C ILE A 162 -3.65 -18.38 -33.13
N PRO A 163 -2.38 -18.00 -33.41
CA PRO A 163 -1.45 -17.64 -32.36
C PRO A 163 -1.98 -16.44 -31.59
N ARG A 164 -1.76 -16.42 -30.27
CA ARG A 164 -2.11 -15.27 -29.44
C ARG A 164 -1.37 -14.02 -29.93
N LEU A 165 -1.97 -12.86 -29.66
CA LEU A 165 -1.30 -11.58 -29.89
C LEU A 165 0.07 -11.61 -29.20
N GLN A 166 1.09 -11.21 -29.94
CA GLN A 166 2.42 -11.07 -29.40
C GLN A 166 2.43 -9.99 -28.34
N THR A 167 3.37 -10.08 -27.40
CA THR A 167 3.58 -9.06 -26.36
C THR A 167 5.01 -8.54 -26.39
N GLY A 168 5.22 -7.36 -25.78
CA GLY A 168 6.52 -6.72 -25.63
C GLY A 168 6.86 -5.77 -26.78
N VAL A 169 8.16 -5.56 -27.01
CA VAL A 169 8.70 -4.79 -28.13
C VAL A 169 9.37 -5.75 -29.09
N VAL A 170 8.98 -5.71 -30.36
CA VAL A 170 9.57 -6.52 -31.42
C VAL A 170 10.32 -5.59 -32.35
N VAL A 171 11.62 -5.81 -32.50
CA VAL A 171 12.47 -5.01 -33.37
C VAL A 171 12.85 -5.85 -34.59
N SER A 172 12.47 -5.42 -35.78
CA SER A 172 12.95 -6.00 -37.04
C SER A 172 13.90 -5.03 -37.74
N SER A 173 14.65 -5.56 -38.69
CA SER A 173 15.55 -4.78 -39.55
C SER A 173 15.45 -5.28 -40.97
N ASN A 174 16.03 -4.53 -41.90
CA ASN A 174 16.42 -5.09 -43.19
C ASN A 174 17.72 -5.91 -43.06
N LYS A 175 18.03 -6.67 -44.11
CA LYS A 175 19.17 -7.61 -44.16
C LYS A 175 20.55 -6.94 -44.21
N ASP A 176 20.62 -5.62 -44.35
CA ASP A 176 21.90 -4.92 -44.33
C ASP A 176 22.53 -4.92 -42.93
N GLU A 177 23.86 -5.03 -42.90
CA GLU A 177 24.63 -5.12 -41.66
C GLU A 177 24.41 -3.93 -40.70
N PRO A 178 24.36 -2.66 -41.16
CA PRO A 178 24.06 -1.53 -40.29
C PRO A 178 22.70 -1.66 -39.59
N SER A 179 21.63 -1.99 -40.33
CA SER A 179 20.29 -2.12 -39.74
C SER A 179 20.19 -3.30 -38.78
N MET A 180 20.86 -4.42 -39.09
CA MET A 180 20.90 -5.57 -38.16
C MET A 180 21.60 -5.21 -36.85
N LYS A 181 22.76 -4.54 -36.92
CA LYS A 181 23.52 -4.09 -35.74
C LYS A 181 22.72 -3.06 -34.92
N ALA A 182 22.01 -2.17 -35.60
CA ALA A 182 21.13 -1.18 -34.99
C ALA A 182 19.94 -1.81 -34.27
N ALA A 183 19.29 -2.81 -34.87
CA ALA A 183 18.24 -3.57 -34.20
C ALA A 183 18.76 -4.33 -32.97
N ASP A 184 19.93 -4.97 -33.07
CA ASP A 184 20.54 -5.70 -31.95
C ASP A 184 20.91 -4.78 -30.78
N ALA A 185 21.47 -3.60 -31.08
CA ALA A 185 21.76 -2.58 -30.08
C ALA A 185 20.48 -2.11 -29.39
N LEU A 186 19.43 -1.80 -30.16
CA LEU A 186 18.16 -1.33 -29.60
C LEU A 186 17.50 -2.38 -28.69
N VAL A 187 17.46 -3.65 -29.13
CA VAL A 187 16.93 -4.75 -28.31
C VAL A 187 17.71 -4.89 -27.01
N ARG A 188 19.05 -4.81 -27.08
CA ARG A 188 19.92 -4.89 -25.91
C ARG A 188 19.64 -3.75 -24.93
N GLU A 189 19.58 -2.51 -25.40
CA GLU A 189 19.35 -1.35 -24.52
C GLU A 189 17.96 -1.39 -23.87
N LEU A 190 16.91 -1.72 -24.63
CA LEU A 190 15.55 -1.85 -24.07
C LEU A 190 15.47 -2.99 -23.04
N SER A 191 16.13 -4.11 -23.31
CA SER A 191 16.21 -5.24 -22.38
C SER A 191 16.98 -4.89 -21.11
N ALA A 192 18.07 -4.12 -21.24
CA ALA A 192 18.87 -3.64 -20.11
C ALA A 192 18.08 -2.66 -19.21
N LEU A 193 17.11 -1.95 -19.79
CA LEU A 193 16.15 -1.13 -19.05
C LEU A 193 15.01 -1.94 -18.42
N GLY A 194 14.95 -3.26 -18.63
CA GLY A 194 13.96 -4.15 -18.04
C GLY A 194 12.68 -4.32 -18.86
N PHE A 195 12.66 -3.91 -20.12
CA PHE A 195 11.52 -4.13 -21.02
C PHE A 195 11.72 -5.40 -21.84
N ASP A 196 10.63 -6.15 -22.06
CA ASP A 196 10.67 -7.32 -22.93
C ASP A 196 10.82 -6.89 -24.40
N ALA A 197 12.06 -6.80 -24.85
CA ALA A 197 12.41 -6.53 -26.25
C ALA A 197 13.01 -7.79 -26.88
N ARG A 198 12.63 -8.06 -28.14
CA ARG A 198 13.23 -9.15 -28.92
C ARG A 198 13.38 -8.77 -30.38
N LYS A 199 14.32 -9.43 -31.06
CA LYS A 199 14.44 -9.33 -32.51
C LYS A 199 13.31 -10.14 -33.18
N ALA A 200 12.76 -9.62 -34.26
CA ALA A 200 11.84 -10.39 -35.10
C ALA A 200 12.58 -11.55 -35.78
N ALA A 201 11.91 -12.69 -35.94
CA ALA A 201 12.46 -13.84 -36.66
C ALA A 201 12.60 -13.55 -38.17
N ASN A 202 11.72 -12.70 -38.71
CA ASN A 202 11.72 -12.33 -40.12
C ASN A 202 12.47 -11.00 -40.31
N ILE A 203 13.40 -11.00 -41.25
CA ILE A 203 14.18 -9.83 -41.65
C ILE A 203 13.61 -9.30 -42.97
N GLY A 204 13.42 -7.99 -43.07
CA GLY A 204 12.97 -7.36 -44.30
C GLY A 204 14.03 -7.40 -45.40
N ASN A 205 13.59 -7.40 -46.65
CA ASN A 205 14.47 -7.32 -47.83
C ASN A 205 14.32 -5.95 -48.55
N GLY A 206 13.92 -4.91 -47.82
CA GLY A 206 13.75 -3.59 -48.41
C GLY A 206 15.08 -2.99 -48.88
N PRO A 207 15.06 -2.12 -49.90
CA PRO A 207 16.27 -1.50 -50.44
C PRO A 207 16.89 -0.43 -49.50
N GLU A 208 16.11 0.13 -48.58
CA GLU A 208 16.58 1.15 -47.64
C GLU A 208 16.96 0.54 -46.29
N PRO A 209 18.08 0.94 -45.66
CA PRO A 209 18.43 0.47 -44.32
C PRO A 209 17.46 1.04 -43.28
N VAL A 210 16.57 0.19 -42.76
CA VAL A 210 15.53 0.59 -41.80
C VAL A 210 15.45 -0.40 -40.63
N VAL A 211 15.25 0.16 -39.44
CA VAL A 211 14.89 -0.57 -38.23
C VAL A 211 13.41 -0.32 -37.95
N VAL A 212 12.62 -1.38 -37.82
CA VAL A 212 11.20 -1.28 -37.54
C VAL A 212 10.96 -1.74 -36.11
N VAL A 213 10.43 -0.85 -35.29
CA VAL A 213 10.09 -1.13 -33.89
C VAL A 213 8.59 -1.31 -33.80
N THR A 214 8.14 -2.49 -33.40
CA THR A 214 6.72 -2.78 -33.19
C THR A 214 6.45 -2.97 -31.71
N VAL A 215 5.76 -2.01 -31.11
CA VAL A 215 5.30 -2.08 -29.72
C VAL A 215 3.97 -2.83 -29.69
N GLN A 216 4.04 -4.05 -29.16
CA GLN A 216 2.89 -4.91 -28.95
C GLN A 216 2.33 -4.70 -27.54
N ALA A 217 1.19 -5.34 -27.27
CA ALA A 217 0.56 -5.33 -25.96
C ALA A 217 1.54 -5.66 -24.84
N ARG A 218 1.30 -5.09 -23.66
CA ARG A 218 2.16 -5.30 -22.51
C ARG A 218 2.24 -6.80 -22.15
N PRO A 219 3.44 -7.34 -21.92
CA PRO A 219 3.61 -8.66 -21.33
C PRO A 219 3.00 -8.76 -19.93
N GLU A 220 2.77 -9.98 -19.46
CA GLU A 220 2.39 -10.23 -18.08
C GLU A 220 3.57 -9.97 -17.14
N GLY A 221 3.28 -9.44 -15.94
CA GLY A 221 4.28 -9.16 -14.92
C GLY A 221 4.91 -7.78 -14.99
N GLY A 222 5.89 -7.55 -14.11
CA GLY A 222 6.58 -6.27 -14.03
C GLY A 222 7.44 -5.98 -15.25
N GLN A 223 7.48 -4.72 -15.66
CA GLN A 223 8.33 -4.21 -16.73
C GLN A 223 9.19 -3.05 -16.20
N GLY A 224 10.30 -2.78 -16.86
CA GLY A 224 11.22 -1.71 -16.47
C GLY A 224 11.93 -2.02 -15.15
N GLU A 225 12.03 -1.00 -14.28
CA GLU A 225 12.67 -1.10 -12.96
C GLU A 225 12.06 -2.20 -12.08
N LEU A 226 10.74 -2.43 -12.17
CA LEU A 226 10.08 -3.48 -11.38
C LEU A 226 10.63 -4.87 -11.74
N LYS A 227 10.90 -5.09 -13.04
CA LYS A 227 11.51 -6.34 -13.52
C LYS A 227 12.96 -6.45 -13.07
N LEU A 228 13.72 -5.37 -13.19
CA LEU A 228 15.14 -5.34 -12.78
C LEU A 228 15.30 -5.60 -11.28
N ASN A 229 14.43 -5.02 -10.45
CA ASN A 229 14.46 -5.19 -9.00
C ASN A 229 14.03 -6.59 -8.55
N ALA A 230 13.12 -7.25 -9.30
CA ALA A 230 12.72 -8.62 -9.02
C ALA A 230 13.87 -9.62 -9.28
N GLY A 231 14.71 -9.39 -10.30
CA GLY A 231 15.84 -10.26 -10.64
C GLY A 231 17.11 -10.07 -9.79
N ARG A 232 17.14 -9.06 -8.91
CA ARG A 232 18.26 -8.81 -7.99
C ARG A 232 18.10 -9.49 -6.62
N LYS A 233 16.94 -10.08 -6.35
CA LYS A 233 16.66 -10.88 -5.15
C LYS A 233 17.02 -12.33 -5.40
#